data_AF-A0A7V5FS53-F1
#
_entry.id   AF-A0A7V5FS53-F1
#
_cell.length_a   1.000
_cell.length_b   1.000
_cell.length_c   1.000
_cell.angle_alpha   90.00
_cell.angle_beta   90.00
_cell.angle_gamma   90.00
#
_symmetry.space_group_name_H-M   'P 1'
#
loop_
_entity.id
_entity.type
_entity.pdbx_description
1 polymer ?
#
loop_
_entity_poly.entity_id
_entity_poly.type
_entity_poly.pdbx_seq_one_letter_code
_entity_poly.pdbx_strand_id
1 'polypeptide(L)'
;MNEPVVFSYLAEKVSEDIRKGSLKPEIALALRIFPFKAYIREKLSIDDVVHITRLFKNKNDEIKAFALMISSPFQKDENVKQAILDLWKNDRGSFLVGFNSIYRLLVYEDITSNLREEFFGYIKKHWKEWKQKLVTFYPEPKRIIPFAKSRINNPNFLKWKKWIYLVEVACSPEKKNAKAFLDNFKTSDPFEEKIRKWALSCLRS
;
A
#
# COMPACT_ATOMS: atom_id res chain seq x y z
N MET A 1 19.28 22.05 -15.16
CA MET A 1 19.77 21.24 -14.03
C MET A 1 19.29 19.81 -14.26
N ASN A 2 20.18 18.81 -14.35
CA ASN A 2 19.77 17.43 -14.61
C ASN A 2 19.13 16.85 -13.35
N GLU A 3 17.81 16.97 -13.22
CA GLU A 3 16.99 16.41 -12.13
C GLU A 3 17.38 14.96 -11.74
N PRO A 4 17.74 14.05 -12.69
CA PRO A 4 18.18 12.70 -12.35
C PRO A 4 19.43 12.63 -11.45
N VAL A 5 20.37 13.57 -11.61
CA VAL A 5 21.65 13.57 -10.86
C VAL A 5 21.41 13.99 -9.41
N VAL A 6 20.60 15.03 -9.19
CA VAL A 6 20.26 15.51 -7.83
C VAL A 6 19.47 14.44 -7.07
N PHE A 7 18.50 13.80 -7.73
CA PHE A 7 17.72 12.72 -7.10
C PHE A 7 18.57 11.50 -6.76
N SER A 8 19.52 11.11 -7.61
CA SER A 8 20.45 10.03 -7.30
C SER A 8 21.32 10.36 -6.08
N TYR A 9 21.88 11.58 -6.01
CA TYR A 9 22.71 11.99 -4.87
C TYR A 9 21.92 12.00 -3.55
N LEU A 10 20.69 12.54 -3.57
CA LEU A 10 19.83 12.53 -2.39
C LEU A 10 19.43 11.10 -1.99
N ALA A 11 19.14 10.23 -2.95
CA ALA A 11 18.86 8.82 -2.68
C ALA A 11 20.04 8.10 -2.02
N GLU A 12 21.27 8.36 -2.45
CA GLU A 12 22.48 7.83 -1.81
C GLU A 12 22.61 8.29 -0.36
N LYS A 13 22.43 9.58 -0.10
CA LYS A 13 22.49 10.11 1.27
C LYS A 13 21.42 9.52 2.18
N VAL A 14 20.19 9.37 1.67
CA VAL A 14 19.10 8.72 2.40
C VAL A 14 19.42 7.25 2.70
N SER A 15 19.98 6.51 1.74
CA SER A 15 20.38 5.13 1.97
C SER A 15 21.52 5.01 3.00
N GLU A 16 22.48 5.94 3.01
CA GLU A 16 23.48 6.02 4.08
C GLU A 16 22.83 6.27 5.44
N ASP A 17 21.87 7.20 5.53
CA ASP A 17 21.16 7.52 6.78
C ASP A 17 20.34 6.33 7.30
N ILE A 18 19.74 5.54 6.40
CA ILE A 18 19.05 4.29 6.75
C ILE A 18 20.02 3.30 7.40
N ARG A 19 21.18 3.08 6.78
CA ARG A 19 22.22 2.15 7.27
C ARG A 19 22.76 2.59 8.63
N LYS A 20 23.07 3.88 8.77
CA LYS A 20 23.54 4.48 10.03
C LYS A 20 22.45 4.54 11.11
N GLY A 21 21.17 4.51 10.73
CA GLY A 21 20.05 4.68 11.65
C GLY A 21 19.82 6.14 12.05
N SER A 22 20.28 7.09 11.23
CA SER A 22 20.19 8.54 11.43
C SER A 22 19.04 9.19 10.66
N LEU A 23 18.20 8.41 9.98
CA LEU A 23 17.09 8.94 9.18
C LEU A 23 16.11 9.73 10.06
N LYS A 24 15.95 11.02 9.74
CA LYS A 24 15.05 11.93 10.46
C LYS A 24 13.59 11.77 10.00
N PRO A 25 12.59 11.89 10.90
CA PRO A 25 11.18 11.81 10.54
C PRO A 25 10.73 12.81 9.46
N GLU A 26 11.23 14.03 9.50
CA GLU A 26 10.85 15.10 8.55
C GLU A 26 11.34 14.78 7.14
N ILE A 27 12.52 14.15 7.05
CA ILE A 27 13.09 13.65 5.80
C ILE A 27 12.26 12.46 5.29
N ALA A 28 11.92 11.50 6.17
CA ALA A 28 11.06 10.38 5.80
C ALA A 28 9.70 10.87 5.25
N LEU A 29 9.09 11.86 5.89
CA LEU A 29 7.84 12.48 5.43
C LEU A 29 7.99 13.12 4.04
N ALA A 30 9.03 13.94 3.83
CA ALA A 30 9.28 14.61 2.57
C ALA A 30 9.51 13.64 1.40
N LEU A 31 10.21 12.53 1.66
CA LEU A 31 10.59 11.53 0.65
C LEU A 31 9.46 10.57 0.26
N ARG A 32 8.30 10.63 0.94
CA ARG A 32 7.12 9.84 0.56
C ARG A 32 6.50 10.30 -0.77
N ILE A 33 6.90 11.45 -1.30
CA ILE A 33 6.41 12.01 -2.56
C ILE A 33 7.14 11.35 -3.75
N PHE A 34 6.42 11.02 -4.81
CA PHE A 34 7.00 10.50 -6.07
C PHE A 34 7.79 11.62 -6.76
N PRO A 35 9.01 11.39 -7.32
CA PRO A 35 9.63 10.12 -7.72
C PRO A 35 10.71 9.54 -6.78
N PHE A 36 11.03 10.20 -5.67
CA PHE A 36 12.22 9.88 -4.85
C PHE A 36 12.31 8.43 -4.37
N LYS A 37 11.18 7.81 -4.02
CA LYS A 37 11.15 6.41 -3.58
C LYS A 37 11.72 5.42 -4.59
N ALA A 38 11.64 5.70 -5.90
CA ALA A 38 12.20 4.82 -6.94
C ALA A 38 13.73 4.83 -6.89
N TYR A 39 14.32 6.03 -6.89
CA TYR A 39 15.77 6.22 -6.77
C TYR A 39 16.33 5.60 -5.49
N ILE A 40 15.63 5.76 -4.35
CA ILE A 40 16.08 5.14 -3.09
C ILE A 40 16.07 3.62 -3.20
N ARG A 41 15.00 3.02 -3.74
CA ARG A 41 14.90 1.57 -3.92
C ARG A 41 16.03 1.00 -4.80
N GLU A 42 16.49 1.75 -5.79
CA GLU A 42 17.62 1.34 -6.65
C GLU A 42 18.97 1.35 -5.92
N LYS A 43 19.10 2.11 -4.83
CA LYS A 43 20.34 2.21 -4.03
C LYS A 43 20.39 1.21 -2.86
N LEU A 44 19.31 0.45 -2.64
CA LEU A 44 19.22 -0.54 -1.56
C LEU A 44 19.55 -1.94 -2.10
N SER A 45 20.36 -2.69 -1.36
CA SER A 45 20.72 -4.08 -1.68
C SER A 45 20.12 -5.06 -0.67
N ILE A 46 20.27 -6.36 -0.91
CA ILE A 46 19.79 -7.40 0.02
C ILE A 46 20.41 -7.27 1.42
N ASP A 47 21.63 -6.75 1.52
CA ASP A 47 22.31 -6.52 2.81
C ASP A 47 21.60 -5.43 3.65
N ASP A 48 20.79 -4.58 3.00
CA ASP A 48 20.03 -3.53 3.68
C ASP A 48 18.77 -4.04 4.39
N VAL A 49 18.41 -5.32 4.26
CA VAL A 49 17.22 -5.91 4.91
C VAL A 49 17.22 -5.68 6.42
N VAL A 50 18.36 -5.85 7.10
CA VAL A 50 18.47 -5.61 8.55
C VAL A 50 18.20 -4.15 8.91
N HIS A 51 18.62 -3.22 8.06
CA HIS A 51 18.41 -1.80 8.28
C HIS A 51 16.95 -1.41 8.03
N ILE A 52 16.32 -1.94 6.98
CA ILE A 52 14.90 -1.71 6.68
C ILE A 52 14.00 -2.28 7.78
N THR A 53 14.24 -3.53 8.20
CA THR A 53 13.45 -4.16 9.27
C THR A 53 13.62 -3.46 10.61
N ARG A 54 14.78 -2.88 10.90
CA ARG A 54 14.99 -1.99 12.05
C ARG A 54 14.09 -0.74 12.00
N LEU A 55 13.87 -0.15 10.82
CA LEU A 55 12.99 1.02 10.69
C LEU A 55 11.52 0.71 11.00
N PHE A 56 11.05 -0.52 10.77
CA PHE A 56 9.70 -0.93 11.17
C PHE A 56 9.49 -0.87 12.69
N LYS A 57 10.57 -0.97 13.48
CA LYS A 57 10.55 -0.90 14.95
C LYS A 57 10.77 0.53 15.48
N ASN A 58 10.89 1.52 14.60
CA ASN A 58 11.07 2.91 15.02
C ASN A 58 9.82 3.41 15.75
N LYS A 59 9.93 4.33 16.71
CA LYS A 59 8.76 4.90 17.40
C LYS A 59 7.95 5.88 16.54
N ASN A 60 8.55 6.41 15.48
CA ASN A 60 7.94 7.40 14.62
C ASN A 60 7.25 6.77 13.41
N ASP A 61 5.97 7.09 13.22
CA ASP A 61 5.15 6.50 12.16
C ASP A 61 5.53 6.94 10.75
N GLU A 62 6.13 8.12 10.57
CA GLU A 62 6.63 8.57 9.26
C GLU A 62 7.79 7.70 8.79
N ILE A 63 8.68 7.32 9.72
CA ILE A 63 9.79 6.41 9.43
C ILE A 63 9.27 5.01 9.10
N LYS A 64 8.32 4.48 9.88
CA LYS A 64 7.70 3.17 9.59
C LYS A 64 7.03 3.16 8.21
N ALA A 65 6.23 4.19 7.91
CA ALA A 65 5.52 4.31 6.65
C ALA A 65 6.47 4.43 5.46
N PHE A 66 7.52 5.22 5.60
CA PHE A 66 8.57 5.33 4.59
C PHE A 66 9.29 3.99 4.37
N ALA A 67 9.64 3.28 5.44
CA ALA A 67 10.24 1.95 5.36
C ALA A 67 9.35 0.96 4.58
N LEU A 68 8.03 0.96 4.83
CA LEU A 68 7.06 0.13 4.11
C LEU A 68 7.00 0.47 2.61
N MET A 69 7.20 1.74 2.27
CA MET A 69 7.24 2.19 0.89
C MET A 69 8.51 1.75 0.18
N ILE A 70 9.68 1.82 0.83
CA ILE A 70 10.96 1.46 0.17
C ILE A 70 11.28 -0.04 0.21
N SER A 71 10.54 -0.85 0.98
CA SER A 71 10.81 -2.29 1.12
C SER A 71 10.44 -3.16 -0.07
N SER A 72 9.88 -2.60 -1.16
CA SER A 72 9.43 -3.39 -2.31
C SER A 72 10.49 -4.27 -2.99
N PRO A 73 11.79 -3.89 -3.07
CA PRO A 73 12.82 -4.77 -3.62
C PRO A 73 12.98 -6.08 -2.82
N PHE A 74 12.59 -6.08 -1.54
CA PHE A 74 12.75 -7.19 -0.61
C PHE A 74 11.48 -8.00 -0.42
N GLN A 75 10.50 -7.89 -1.31
CA GLN A 75 9.20 -8.57 -1.18
C GLN A 75 9.27 -10.11 -1.29
N LYS A 76 10.44 -10.69 -1.54
CA LYS A 76 10.67 -12.14 -1.51
C LYS A 76 11.39 -12.60 -0.23
N ASP A 77 11.81 -11.66 0.62
CA ASP A 77 12.51 -11.94 1.86
C ASP A 77 11.50 -12.20 2.98
N GLU A 78 11.51 -13.42 3.54
CA GLU A 78 10.59 -13.81 4.60
C GLU A 78 10.80 -13.03 5.90
N ASN A 79 12.01 -12.53 6.19
CA ASN A 79 12.24 -11.68 7.36
C ASN A 79 11.55 -10.33 7.20
N VAL A 80 11.56 -9.77 5.98
CA VAL A 80 10.84 -8.53 5.69
C VAL A 80 9.34 -8.74 5.83
N LYS A 81 8.79 -9.83 5.28
CA LYS A 81 7.39 -10.20 5.44
C LYS A 81 7.00 -10.36 6.90
N GLN A 82 7.76 -11.13 7.67
CA GLN A 82 7.50 -11.37 9.09
C GLN A 82 7.55 -10.06 9.87
N ALA A 83 8.53 -9.19 9.62
CA ALA A 83 8.62 -7.91 10.30
C ALA A 83 7.43 -6.98 9.97
N ILE A 84 6.89 -7.02 8.75
CA ILE A 84 5.67 -6.28 8.40
C ILE A 84 4.43 -6.90 9.07
N LEU A 85 4.35 -8.22 9.20
CA LEU A 85 3.28 -8.89 9.94
C LEU A 85 3.31 -8.52 11.43
N ASP A 86 4.49 -8.47 12.04
CA ASP A 86 4.67 -8.07 13.43
C ASP A 86 4.26 -6.60 13.61
N LEU A 87 4.67 -5.72 12.69
CA LEU A 87 4.25 -4.33 12.66
C LEU A 87 2.73 -4.21 12.53
N TRP A 88 2.11 -4.99 11.63
CA TRP A 88 0.66 -5.03 11.48
C TRP A 88 -0.02 -5.43 12.78
N LYS A 89 0.43 -6.52 13.43
CA LYS A 89 -0.23 -7.06 14.62
C LYS A 89 -0.07 -6.15 15.84
N ASN A 90 1.11 -5.60 16.04
CA ASN A 90 1.50 -4.98 17.30
C ASN A 90 1.47 -3.45 17.26
N ASP A 91 1.64 -2.83 16.09
CA ASP A 91 1.93 -1.39 16.00
C ASP A 91 1.37 -0.74 14.71
N ARG A 92 0.18 -1.19 14.27
CA ARG A 92 -0.58 -0.57 13.17
C ARG A 92 -1.39 0.67 13.59
N GLY A 93 -1.04 1.27 14.72
CA GLY A 93 -1.90 2.21 15.45
C GLY A 93 -2.39 3.41 14.63
N SER A 94 -1.53 3.98 13.79
CA SER A 94 -1.94 5.05 12.88
C SER A 94 -2.49 4.53 11.56
N PHE A 95 -3.41 5.31 11.00
CA PHE A 95 -3.96 5.09 9.66
C PHE A 95 -2.84 4.96 8.60
N LEU A 96 -1.81 5.80 8.71
CA LEU A 96 -0.69 5.82 7.78
C LEU A 96 0.06 4.48 7.75
N VAL A 97 0.42 3.94 8.92
CA VAL A 97 1.15 2.67 9.02
C VAL A 97 0.25 1.53 8.57
N GLY A 98 -0.99 1.46 9.09
CA GLY A 98 -1.91 0.39 8.72
C GLY A 98 -2.25 0.34 7.22
N PHE A 99 -2.48 1.51 6.60
CA PHE A 99 -2.70 1.61 5.15
C PHE A 99 -1.52 1.03 4.37
N ASN A 100 -0.29 1.45 4.67
CA ASN A 100 0.89 0.98 3.94
C ASN A 100 1.18 -0.51 4.21
N SER A 101 0.97 -0.99 5.44
CA SER A 101 1.14 -2.39 5.80
C SER A 101 0.20 -3.30 5.00
N ILE A 102 -1.08 -2.92 4.84
CA ILE A 102 -2.04 -3.70 4.03
C ILE A 102 -1.54 -3.84 2.59
N TYR A 103 -1.21 -2.73 1.92
CA TYR A 103 -0.72 -2.80 0.54
C TYR A 103 0.57 -3.58 0.40
N ARG A 104 1.42 -3.54 1.44
CA ARG A 104 2.70 -4.24 1.41
C ARG A 104 2.57 -5.73 1.67
N LEU A 105 1.63 -6.13 2.53
CA LEU A 105 1.31 -7.54 2.79
C LEU A 105 0.50 -8.16 1.65
N LEU A 106 -0.32 -7.38 0.93
CA LEU A 106 -1.13 -7.84 -0.21
C LEU A 106 -0.35 -8.41 -1.41
N VAL A 107 0.98 -8.38 -1.38
CA VAL A 107 1.82 -8.91 -2.45
C VAL A 107 2.23 -10.35 -2.24
N TYR A 108 2.14 -10.86 -1.01
CA TYR A 108 2.49 -12.23 -0.69
C TYR A 108 1.32 -13.15 -1.05
N GLU A 109 1.62 -14.34 -1.57
CA GLU A 109 0.59 -15.26 -2.08
C GLU A 109 -0.15 -16.01 -0.98
N ASP A 110 0.47 -16.12 0.18
CA ASP A 110 0.03 -16.93 1.32
C ASP A 110 -0.81 -16.14 2.34
N ILE A 111 -1.46 -15.06 1.91
CA ILE A 111 -2.35 -14.29 2.79
C ILE A 111 -3.56 -15.14 3.14
N THR A 112 -3.67 -15.46 4.42
CA THR A 112 -4.78 -16.25 4.96
C THR A 112 -6.10 -15.50 4.85
N SER A 113 -7.21 -16.25 4.77
CA SER A 113 -8.56 -15.67 4.81
C SER A 113 -8.81 -14.83 6.06
N ASN A 114 -8.27 -15.24 7.21
CA ASN A 114 -8.36 -14.48 8.46
C ASN A 114 -7.69 -13.10 8.33
N LEU A 115 -6.50 -13.05 7.75
CA LEU A 115 -5.78 -11.79 7.56
C LEU A 115 -6.50 -10.88 6.54
N ARG A 116 -7.11 -11.45 5.49
CA ARG A 116 -7.98 -10.68 4.56
C ARG A 116 -9.17 -10.05 5.29
N GLU A 117 -9.82 -10.81 6.17
CA GLU A 117 -10.94 -10.32 6.98
C GLU A 117 -10.49 -9.23 7.96
N GLU A 118 -9.34 -9.38 8.61
CA GLU A 118 -8.75 -8.33 9.47
C GLU A 118 -8.48 -7.04 8.69
N PHE A 119 -7.87 -7.14 7.49
CA PHE A 119 -7.64 -5.99 6.62
C PHE A 119 -8.94 -5.30 6.25
N PHE A 120 -9.95 -6.08 5.87
CA PHE A 120 -11.25 -5.52 5.51
C PHE A 120 -11.96 -4.88 6.72
N GLY A 121 -11.85 -5.48 7.90
CA GLY A 121 -12.32 -4.89 9.16
C GLY A 121 -11.67 -3.54 9.45
N TYR A 122 -10.34 -3.45 9.28
CA TYR A 122 -9.58 -2.21 9.42
C TYR A 122 -10.03 -1.13 8.43
N ILE A 123 -10.16 -1.48 7.14
CA ILE A 123 -10.63 -0.58 6.09
C ILE A 123 -12.00 0.03 6.44
N LYS A 124 -12.95 -0.80 6.90
CA LYS A 124 -14.28 -0.31 7.32
C LYS A 124 -14.20 0.66 8.49
N LYS A 125 -13.37 0.35 9.49
CA LYS A 125 -13.16 1.20 10.66
C LYS A 125 -12.59 2.57 10.28
N HIS A 126 -11.74 2.64 9.27
CA HIS A 126 -11.05 3.85 8.81
C HIS A 126 -11.54 4.33 7.44
N TRP A 127 -12.82 4.11 7.11
CA TRP A 127 -13.32 4.29 5.75
C TRP A 127 -13.15 5.72 5.21
N LYS A 128 -13.34 6.73 6.07
CA LYS A 128 -13.23 8.15 5.69
C LYS A 128 -11.80 8.49 5.26
N GLU A 129 -10.82 8.14 6.09
CA GLU A 129 -9.40 8.34 5.83
C GLU A 129 -8.94 7.51 4.61
N TRP A 130 -9.44 6.27 4.50
CA TRP A 130 -9.18 5.39 3.36
C TRP A 130 -9.61 6.01 2.03
N LYS A 131 -10.85 6.50 1.97
CA LYS A 131 -11.40 7.16 0.79
C LYS A 131 -10.61 8.40 0.42
N GLN A 132 -10.31 9.27 1.39
CA GLN A 132 -9.51 10.48 1.15
C GLN A 132 -8.11 10.15 0.63
N LYS A 133 -7.46 9.14 1.22
CA LYS A 133 -6.13 8.70 0.82
C LYS A 133 -6.12 8.14 -0.60
N LEU A 134 -7.12 7.34 -0.97
CA LEU A 134 -7.18 6.78 -2.32
C LEU A 134 -7.44 7.84 -3.39
N VAL A 135 -8.31 8.80 -3.14
CA VAL A 135 -8.57 9.90 -4.09
C VAL A 135 -7.29 10.69 -4.38
N THR A 136 -6.39 10.85 -3.41
CA THR A 136 -5.09 11.52 -3.60
C THR A 136 -4.00 10.62 -4.18
N PHE A 137 -4.18 9.29 -4.13
CA PHE A 137 -3.21 8.33 -4.68
C PHE A 137 -3.29 8.26 -6.21
N TYR A 138 -4.48 8.47 -6.78
CA TYR A 138 -4.70 8.49 -8.22
C TYR A 138 -4.49 9.91 -8.77
N PRO A 139 -3.63 10.12 -9.78
CA PRO A 139 -3.43 11.43 -10.40
C PRO A 139 -4.72 12.07 -10.90
N GLU A 140 -5.64 11.21 -11.35
CA GLU A 140 -6.99 11.57 -11.74
C GLU A 140 -7.97 10.58 -11.08
N PRO A 141 -8.84 11.01 -10.17
CA PRO A 141 -9.81 10.13 -9.51
C PRO A 141 -10.71 9.33 -10.47
N LYS A 142 -10.96 9.85 -11.68
CA LYS A 142 -11.69 9.15 -12.76
C LYS A 142 -10.98 7.88 -13.26
N ARG A 143 -9.67 7.76 -13.02
CA ARG A 143 -8.87 6.59 -13.43
C ARG A 143 -8.99 5.39 -12.48
N ILE A 144 -9.66 5.54 -11.33
CA ILE A 144 -9.85 4.44 -10.37
C ILE A 144 -10.50 3.22 -11.04
N ILE A 145 -11.63 3.42 -11.74
CA ILE A 145 -12.37 2.31 -12.35
C ILE A 145 -11.60 1.68 -13.52
N PRO A 146 -11.06 2.44 -14.50
CA PRO A 146 -10.20 1.88 -15.53
C PRO A 146 -8.99 1.10 -14.98
N PHE A 147 -8.37 1.60 -13.90
CA PHE A 147 -7.23 0.93 -13.28
C PHE A 147 -7.65 -0.37 -12.56
N ALA A 148 -8.74 -0.36 -11.80
CA ALA A 148 -9.28 -1.56 -11.20
C ALA A 148 -9.64 -2.62 -12.25
N LYS A 149 -10.29 -2.22 -13.34
CA LYS A 149 -10.60 -3.10 -14.49
C LYS A 149 -9.35 -3.73 -15.08
N SER A 150 -8.32 -2.93 -15.37
CA SER A 150 -7.08 -3.43 -15.99
C SER A 150 -6.33 -4.40 -15.07
N ARG A 151 -6.37 -4.21 -13.76
CA ARG A 151 -5.78 -5.13 -12.78
C ARG A 151 -6.57 -6.42 -12.65
N ILE A 152 -7.89 -6.33 -12.46
CA ILE A 152 -8.77 -7.49 -12.25
C ILE A 152 -8.78 -8.44 -13.46
N ASN A 153 -8.75 -7.87 -14.67
CA ASN A 153 -8.81 -8.63 -15.92
C ASN A 153 -7.44 -9.14 -16.39
N ASN A 154 -6.35 -8.72 -15.76
CA ASN A 154 -5.02 -9.18 -16.14
C ASN A 154 -4.80 -10.62 -15.61
N PRO A 155 -4.50 -11.60 -16.48
CA PRO A 155 -4.32 -13.00 -16.08
C PRO A 155 -3.11 -13.22 -15.16
N ASN A 156 -2.11 -12.36 -15.24
CA ASN A 156 -0.91 -12.38 -14.40
C ASN A 156 -1.09 -11.59 -13.10
N PHE A 157 -2.30 -11.06 -12.85
CA PHE A 157 -2.59 -10.34 -11.63
C PHE A 157 -2.88 -11.31 -10.47
N LEU A 158 -2.37 -10.96 -9.30
CA LEU A 158 -2.50 -11.73 -8.07
C LEU A 158 -3.97 -11.88 -7.68
N LYS A 159 -4.53 -13.09 -7.86
CA LYS A 159 -5.97 -13.35 -7.68
C LYS A 159 -6.47 -12.94 -6.28
N TRP A 160 -5.73 -13.28 -5.23
CA TRP A 160 -6.07 -12.93 -3.84
C TRP A 160 -6.04 -11.44 -3.54
N LYS A 161 -5.52 -10.60 -4.45
CA LYS A 161 -5.51 -9.14 -4.32
C LYS A 161 -6.70 -8.47 -5.00
N LYS A 162 -7.48 -9.17 -5.83
CA LYS A 162 -8.59 -8.55 -6.59
C LYS A 162 -9.60 -7.82 -5.71
N TRP A 163 -9.91 -8.37 -4.53
CA TRP A 163 -10.87 -7.78 -3.61
C TRP A 163 -10.55 -6.33 -3.20
N ILE A 164 -9.27 -5.94 -3.08
CA ILE A 164 -8.93 -4.56 -2.67
C ILE A 164 -9.35 -3.56 -3.74
N TYR A 165 -9.37 -3.95 -5.00
CA TYR A 165 -9.81 -3.10 -6.09
C TYR A 165 -11.32 -2.88 -6.09
N LEU A 166 -12.10 -3.81 -5.53
CA LEU A 166 -13.53 -3.59 -5.29
C LEU A 166 -13.76 -2.50 -4.23
N VAL A 167 -12.93 -2.50 -3.17
CA VAL A 167 -12.89 -1.43 -2.18
C VAL A 167 -12.50 -0.11 -2.84
N GLU A 168 -11.45 -0.09 -3.66
CA GLU A 168 -11.00 1.12 -4.34
C GLU A 168 -12.06 1.71 -5.27
N VAL A 169 -12.81 0.87 -6.00
CA VAL A 169 -13.92 1.33 -6.86
C VAL A 169 -14.99 2.05 -6.05
N ALA A 170 -15.29 1.64 -4.82
CA ALA A 170 -16.22 2.36 -3.94
C ALA A 170 -15.73 3.76 -3.54
N CYS A 171 -14.44 4.06 -3.70
CA CYS A 171 -13.91 5.41 -3.48
C CYS A 171 -14.04 6.32 -4.71
N SER A 172 -14.45 5.79 -5.87
CA SER A 172 -14.54 6.57 -7.10
C SER A 172 -15.57 7.70 -6.98
N PRO A 173 -15.26 8.93 -7.47
CA PRO A 173 -16.25 10.00 -7.54
C PRO A 173 -17.33 9.72 -8.61
N GLU A 174 -17.07 8.83 -9.57
CA GLU A 174 -18.01 8.47 -10.63
C GLU A 174 -18.98 7.38 -10.16
N LYS A 175 -19.86 7.73 -9.20
CA LYS A 175 -20.76 6.78 -8.51
C LYS A 175 -21.56 5.88 -9.47
N LYS A 176 -22.07 6.42 -10.58
CA LYS A 176 -22.83 5.64 -11.60
C LYS A 176 -21.97 4.57 -12.27
N ASN A 177 -20.76 4.93 -12.68
CA ASN A 177 -19.83 4.01 -13.33
C ASN A 177 -19.29 2.97 -12.33
N ALA A 178 -19.03 3.39 -11.09
CA ALA A 178 -18.61 2.50 -10.01
C ALA A 178 -19.69 1.46 -9.69
N LYS A 179 -20.95 1.90 -9.55
CA LYS A 179 -22.09 1.01 -9.34
C LYS A 179 -22.25 0.01 -10.49
N ALA A 180 -22.24 0.49 -11.73
CA ALA A 180 -22.36 -0.38 -12.90
C ALA A 180 -21.22 -1.41 -12.98
N PHE A 181 -19.99 -1.03 -12.60
CA PHE A 181 -18.88 -1.99 -12.52
C PHE A 181 -19.12 -3.06 -11.45
N LEU A 182 -19.49 -2.65 -10.23
CA LEU A 182 -19.71 -3.56 -9.11
C LEU A 182 -20.94 -4.47 -9.30
N ASP A 183 -21.99 -3.98 -9.96
CA ASP A 183 -23.19 -4.79 -10.27
C ASP A 183 -22.87 -5.87 -11.32
N ASN A 184 -21.96 -5.60 -12.26
CA ASN A 184 -21.56 -6.54 -13.32
C ASN A 184 -20.35 -7.42 -12.95
N PHE A 185 -19.68 -7.14 -11.83
CA PHE A 185 -18.55 -7.94 -11.37
C PHE A 185 -19.03 -9.32 -10.91
N LYS A 186 -18.57 -10.37 -11.60
CA LYS A 186 -18.88 -11.78 -11.30
C LYS A 186 -17.68 -12.43 -10.62
N THR A 187 -17.92 -13.09 -9.50
CA THR A 187 -16.92 -13.86 -8.77
C THR A 187 -17.55 -15.09 -8.13
N SER A 188 -16.75 -16.14 -7.97
CA SER A 188 -17.10 -17.32 -7.17
C SER A 188 -16.47 -17.27 -5.76
N ASP A 189 -15.63 -16.27 -5.45
CA ASP A 189 -15.05 -16.10 -4.11
C ASP A 189 -16.08 -15.41 -3.18
N PRO A 190 -16.56 -16.09 -2.12
CA PRO A 190 -17.52 -15.51 -1.19
C PRO A 190 -17.03 -14.23 -0.51
N PHE A 191 -15.72 -14.08 -0.31
CA PHE A 191 -15.11 -12.89 0.29
C PHE A 191 -15.18 -11.70 -0.65
N GLU A 192 -14.89 -11.90 -1.94
CA GLU A 192 -15.06 -10.87 -2.97
C GLU A 192 -16.52 -10.45 -3.11
N GLU A 193 -17.46 -11.41 -3.07
CA GLU A 193 -18.89 -11.12 -3.13
C GLU A 193 -19.36 -10.28 -1.92
N LYS A 194 -18.89 -10.61 -0.72
CA LYS A 194 -19.12 -9.82 0.50
C LYS A 194 -18.61 -8.38 0.33
N ILE A 195 -17.40 -8.21 -0.17
CA ILE A 195 -16.80 -6.88 -0.39
C ILE A 195 -17.55 -6.11 -1.47
N ARG A 196 -17.94 -6.76 -2.57
CA ARG A 196 -18.74 -6.17 -3.65
C ARG A 196 -20.06 -5.60 -3.11
N LYS A 197 -20.80 -6.37 -2.30
CA LYS A 197 -22.05 -5.92 -1.65
C LYS A 197 -21.82 -4.72 -0.72
N TRP A 198 -20.75 -4.76 0.09
CA TRP A 198 -20.40 -3.64 0.96
C TRP A 198 -20.00 -2.40 0.15
N ALA A 199 -19.18 -2.55 -0.88
CA ALA A 199 -18.75 -1.47 -1.78
C ALA A 199 -19.95 -0.78 -2.44
N LEU A 200 -20.95 -1.56 -2.90
CA LEU A 200 -22.21 -1.02 -3.41
C LEU A 200 -22.98 -0.20 -2.37
N SER A 201 -22.96 -0.61 -1.09
CA SER A 201 -23.62 0.13 -0.01
C SER A 201 -22.96 1.50 0.22
N CYS A 202 -21.64 1.59 0.11
CA CYS A 202 -20.88 2.83 0.27
C CYS A 202 -21.13 3.86 -0.85
N LEU A 203 -21.65 3.44 -2.00
CA LEU A 203 -22.01 4.35 -3.09
C LEU A 203 -23.38 5.01 -2.89
N ARG A 204 -24.24 4.42 -2.06
CA ARG A 204 -25.60 4.93 -1.75
C ARG A 204 -25.58 6.06 -0.73
N SER A 205 -24.61 6.07 0.18
CA SER A 205 -24.28 7.18 1.08
C SER A 205 -23.59 8.33 0.35
#